data_AF-A0A0C4WAL6-F1
#
_entry.id   AF-A0A0C4WAL6-F1
#
_cell.length_a   1.000
_cell.length_b   1.000
_cell.length_c   1.000
_cell.angle_alpha   90.00
_cell.angle_beta   90.00
_cell.angle_gamma   90.00
#
_symmetry.space_group_name_H-M   'P 1'
#
loop_
_entity.id
_entity.type
_entity.pdbx_description
1 polymer ?
#
loop_
_entity_poly.entity_id
_entity_poly.type
_entity_poly.pdbx_seq_one_letter_code
_entity_poly.pdbx_strand_id
1 'polypeptide(L)'
;SWNACWELYCKEHGINPDGTLDDNAMEDEGSQSFFSQTSAGTYVPRTLMVDLEPGVVESIKTSEYRNLFHPAQLIAGKEDAANNYARGHYTVGKKVIEPVLEQIRRMADNCEGLQGFLIFHSFGGGTGSGFGSLLMDRLDAEFGKKSKLEFSVYPAPRIATAVVEPYNSILTTHTTL
;
A
#
# COMPACT_ATOMS: atom_id res chain seq x y z
N SER A 1 11.37 4.08 -0.95
CA SER A 1 11.00 4.28 0.47
C SER A 1 10.14 3.14 1.02
N TRP A 2 9.19 2.55 0.26
CA TRP A 2 8.32 1.47 0.76
C TRP A 2 8.84 0.03 0.48
N ASN A 3 9.47 -0.24 -0.67
CA ASN A 3 10.15 -1.53 -0.92
C ASN A 3 11.24 -1.81 0.14
N ALA A 4 11.90 -0.76 0.62
CA ALA A 4 12.89 -0.85 1.68
C ALA A 4 12.28 -1.29 3.03
N CYS A 5 11.01 -0.97 3.29
CA CYS A 5 10.33 -1.45 4.49
C CYS A 5 10.15 -2.97 4.44
N TRP A 6 9.63 -3.50 3.32
CA TRP A 6 9.44 -4.95 3.18
C TRP A 6 10.77 -5.71 3.12
N GLU A 7 11.80 -5.16 2.49
CA GLU A 7 13.15 -5.72 2.55
C GLU A 7 13.67 -5.81 3.98
N LEU A 8 13.44 -4.78 4.81
CA LEU A 8 13.83 -4.79 6.21
C LEU A 8 13.02 -5.82 7.01
N TYR A 9 11.69 -5.84 6.86
CA TYR A 9 10.82 -6.84 7.51
C TYR A 9 11.22 -8.27 7.14
N CYS A 10 11.53 -8.53 5.86
CA CYS A 10 12.03 -9.83 5.43
C CYS A 10 13.34 -10.21 6.14
N LYS A 11 14.29 -9.27 6.25
CA LYS A 11 15.56 -9.53 6.96
C LYS A 11 15.36 -9.73 8.47
N GLU A 12 14.49 -8.95 9.10
CA GLU A 12 14.21 -9.06 10.54
C GLU A 12 13.55 -10.40 10.90
N HIS A 13 12.67 -10.91 10.04
CA HIS A 13 11.98 -12.18 10.25
C HIS A 13 12.64 -13.38 9.55
N GLY A 14 13.81 -13.20 8.91
CA GLY A 14 14.51 -14.29 8.21
C GLY A 14 13.74 -14.88 7.04
N ILE A 15 12.99 -14.05 6.30
CA ILE A 15 12.22 -14.45 5.13
C ILE A 15 13.02 -14.10 3.88
N ASN A 16 13.28 -15.10 3.03
CA ASN A 16 13.95 -14.94 1.76
C ASN A 16 13.09 -14.15 0.76
N PRO A 17 13.68 -13.57 -0.30
CA PRO A 17 12.94 -12.82 -1.32
C PRO A 17 11.87 -13.61 -2.09
N ASP A 18 11.89 -14.94 -2.00
CA ASP A 18 10.88 -15.84 -2.57
C ASP A 18 9.75 -16.22 -1.58
N GLY A 19 9.82 -15.72 -0.34
CA GLY A 19 8.87 -16.00 0.73
C GLY A 19 9.19 -17.26 1.53
N THR A 20 10.30 -17.95 1.30
CA THR A 20 10.72 -19.08 2.14
C THR A 20 11.38 -18.60 3.43
N LEU A 21 11.26 -19.37 4.52
CA LEU A 21 12.00 -19.10 5.76
C LEU A 21 13.48 -19.50 5.57
N ASP A 22 14.41 -18.69 6.04
CA ASP A 22 15.83 -19.07 6.14
C ASP A 22 15.96 -20.27 7.10
N ASP A 23 16.78 -21.25 6.73
CA ASP A 23 17.03 -22.46 7.53
C ASP A 23 17.52 -22.15 8.96
N ASN A 24 18.09 -20.96 9.17
CA ASN A 24 18.58 -20.51 10.49
C ASN A 24 17.57 -19.67 11.29
N ALA A 25 16.44 -19.29 10.69
CA ALA A 25 15.41 -18.49 11.33
C ALA A 25 14.42 -19.37 12.11
N MET A 26 14.00 -18.92 13.28
CA MET A 26 12.89 -19.54 14.02
C MET A 26 11.57 -18.89 13.61
N GLU A 27 10.50 -19.67 13.47
CA GLU A 27 9.16 -19.13 13.28
C GLU A 27 8.80 -18.22 14.46
N ASP A 28 8.69 -16.93 14.18
CA ASP A 28 8.26 -15.91 15.14
C ASP A 28 6.75 -15.70 15.02
N GLU A 29 6.00 -15.85 16.13
CA GLU A 29 4.56 -15.55 16.17
C GLU A 29 4.27 -14.09 15.77
N GLY A 30 5.22 -13.17 15.99
CA GLY A 30 5.12 -11.77 15.57
C GLY A 30 5.00 -11.61 14.04
N SER A 31 5.62 -12.51 13.27
CA SER A 31 5.60 -12.48 11.80
C SER A 31 4.19 -12.65 11.21
N GLN A 32 3.30 -13.37 11.90
CA GLN A 32 1.93 -13.63 11.43
C GLN A 32 1.06 -12.37 11.35
N SER A 33 1.46 -11.30 12.06
CA SER A 33 0.80 -10.00 12.01
C SER A 33 0.98 -9.32 10.65
N PHE A 34 2.16 -9.49 10.03
CA PHE A 34 2.52 -8.83 8.77
C PHE A 34 2.57 -9.79 7.57
N PHE A 35 2.69 -11.09 7.81
CA PHE A 35 2.75 -12.12 6.77
C PHE A 35 1.60 -13.12 6.93
N SER A 36 1.06 -13.58 5.80
CA SER A 36 0.20 -14.75 5.71
C SER A 36 1.01 -15.93 5.22
N GLN A 37 0.95 -17.05 5.94
CA GLN A 37 1.58 -18.29 5.52
C GLN A 37 0.64 -19.04 4.56
N THR A 38 1.17 -19.48 3.42
CA THR A 38 0.44 -20.34 2.50
C THR A 38 0.54 -21.80 2.93
N SER A 39 -0.32 -22.67 2.39
CA SER A 39 -0.25 -24.11 2.61
C SER A 39 1.08 -24.75 2.14
N ALA A 40 1.85 -24.05 1.31
CA ALA A 40 3.17 -24.50 0.84
C ALA A 40 4.31 -24.08 1.78
N GLY A 41 4.01 -23.44 2.91
CA GLY A 41 5.01 -22.94 3.87
C GLY A 41 5.69 -21.64 3.45
N THR A 42 5.18 -20.96 2.40
CA THR A 42 5.71 -19.65 1.99
C THR A 42 4.98 -18.51 2.69
N TYR A 43 5.72 -17.48 3.06
CA TYR A 43 5.24 -16.26 3.69
C TYR A 43 4.97 -15.20 2.63
N VAL A 44 3.75 -14.69 2.61
CA VAL A 44 3.31 -13.63 1.71
C VAL A 44 2.96 -12.40 2.56
N PRO A 45 3.54 -11.23 2.30
CA PRO A 45 3.17 -9.98 2.96
C PRO A 45 1.66 -9.72 2.91
N ARG A 46 1.06 -9.32 4.04
CA ARG A 46 -0.31 -8.80 4.11
C ARG A 46 -0.32 -7.35 3.66
N THR A 47 -0.06 -7.14 2.37
CA THR A 47 -0.01 -5.79 1.79
C THR A 47 -0.80 -5.68 0.51
N LEU A 48 -1.23 -4.45 0.18
CA LEU A 48 -1.88 -4.12 -1.07
C LEU A 48 -1.18 -2.90 -1.66
N MET A 49 -0.59 -3.09 -2.83
CA MET A 49 0.04 -2.04 -3.59
C MET A 49 -0.91 -1.52 -4.65
N VAL A 50 -1.14 -0.22 -4.63
CA VAL A 50 -2.04 0.43 -5.57
C VAL A 50 -1.31 1.59 -6.21
N ASP A 51 -1.27 1.58 -7.53
CA ASP A 51 -0.85 2.72 -8.32
C ASP A 51 -1.81 2.92 -9.50
N LEU A 52 -2.00 4.16 -9.93
CA LEU A 52 -2.80 4.49 -11.11
C LEU A 52 -1.99 4.32 -12.41
N GLU A 53 -0.66 4.24 -12.30
CA GLU A 53 0.24 3.89 -13.39
C GLU A 53 0.89 2.50 -13.20
N PRO A 54 1.24 1.79 -14.29
CA PRO A 54 1.84 0.47 -14.20
C PRO A 54 3.32 0.48 -13.77
N GLY A 55 4.00 1.62 -13.87
CA GLY A 55 5.47 1.70 -13.73
C GLY A 55 5.99 1.16 -12.40
N VAL A 56 5.34 1.51 -11.28
CA VAL A 56 5.75 1.02 -9.96
C VAL A 56 5.52 -0.49 -9.85
N VAL A 57 4.37 -1.00 -10.29
CA VAL A 57 4.06 -2.43 -10.27
C VAL A 57 4.99 -3.25 -11.17
N GLU A 58 5.36 -2.72 -12.33
CA GLU A 58 6.34 -3.34 -13.23
C GLU A 58 7.72 -3.41 -12.60
N SER A 59 8.15 -2.35 -11.90
CA SER A 59 9.46 -2.35 -11.22
C SER A 59 9.56 -3.47 -10.19
N ILE A 60 8.48 -3.76 -9.45
CA ILE A 60 8.42 -4.84 -8.46
C ILE A 60 8.49 -6.21 -9.15
N LYS A 61 7.80 -6.39 -10.28
CA LYS A 61 7.86 -7.64 -11.06
C LYS A 61 9.26 -7.93 -11.59
N THR A 62 10.08 -6.91 -11.80
CA THR A 62 11.49 -7.06 -12.19
C THR A 62 12.46 -7.12 -11.01
N SER A 63 11.98 -6.89 -9.78
CA SER A 63 12.81 -6.88 -8.58
C SER A 63 13.11 -8.30 -8.07
N GLU A 64 14.08 -8.39 -7.15
CA GLU A 64 14.40 -9.62 -6.43
C GLU A 64 13.19 -10.19 -5.65
N TYR A 65 12.33 -9.31 -5.14
CA TYR A 65 11.13 -9.63 -4.36
C TYR A 65 9.88 -9.91 -5.22
N ARG A 66 10.04 -10.13 -6.53
CA ARG A 66 8.90 -10.36 -7.45
C ARG A 66 8.02 -11.55 -7.05
N ASN A 67 8.60 -12.54 -6.35
CA ASN A 67 7.91 -13.76 -5.92
C ASN A 67 7.31 -13.64 -4.51
N LEU A 68 7.71 -12.62 -3.74
CA LEU A 68 7.24 -12.38 -2.39
C LEU A 68 5.77 -11.94 -2.37
N PHE A 69 5.41 -11.04 -3.29
CA PHE A 69 4.07 -10.43 -3.33
C PHE A 69 3.12 -11.22 -4.22
N HIS A 70 1.89 -11.43 -3.74
CA HIS A 70 0.89 -12.10 -4.55
C HIS A 70 0.42 -11.18 -5.69
N PRO A 71 0.27 -11.64 -6.95
CA PRO A 71 -0.13 -10.76 -8.06
C PRO A 71 -1.44 -10.00 -7.84
N ALA A 72 -2.38 -10.58 -7.09
CA ALA A 72 -3.65 -9.92 -6.74
C ALA A 72 -3.47 -8.74 -5.75
N GLN A 73 -2.32 -8.68 -5.04
CA GLN A 73 -1.95 -7.57 -4.17
C GLN A 73 -1.30 -6.41 -4.94
N LEU A 74 -1.07 -6.57 -6.24
CA LEU A 74 -0.46 -5.54 -7.09
C LEU A 74 -1.52 -5.01 -8.06
N ILE A 75 -2.15 -3.90 -7.70
CA ILE A 75 -3.19 -3.26 -8.49
C ILE A 75 -2.60 -2.05 -9.21
N ALA A 76 -2.62 -2.09 -10.54
CA ALA A 76 -2.21 -0.97 -11.40
C ALA A 76 -3.39 -0.45 -12.22
N GLY A 77 -3.51 0.87 -12.28
CA GLY A 77 -4.36 1.56 -13.24
C GLY A 77 -3.75 1.60 -14.65
N LYS A 78 -4.53 2.11 -15.59
CA LYS A 78 -4.10 2.34 -16.99
C LYS A 78 -3.82 3.81 -17.30
N GLU A 79 -4.21 4.71 -16.40
CA GLU A 79 -4.16 6.16 -16.59
C GLU A 79 -3.57 6.78 -15.32
N ASP A 80 -2.54 7.61 -15.45
CA ASP A 80 -1.98 8.36 -14.32
C ASP A 80 -2.92 9.52 -13.89
N ALA A 81 -2.89 9.86 -12.60
CA ALA A 81 -3.49 11.05 -12.02
C ALA A 81 -2.79 12.37 -12.46
N ALA A 82 -1.59 12.32 -13.05
CA ALA A 82 -0.84 13.47 -13.57
C ALA A 82 -0.64 14.57 -12.51
N ASN A 83 -0.28 14.17 -11.29
CA ASN A 83 -0.15 15.05 -10.11
C ASN A 83 -1.39 15.88 -9.75
N ASN A 84 -2.57 15.47 -10.24
CA ASN A 84 -3.83 16.16 -9.97
C ASN A 84 -4.71 15.38 -8.98
N TYR A 85 -4.91 15.97 -7.80
CA TYR A 85 -5.80 15.43 -6.75
C TYR A 85 -7.19 15.09 -7.29
N ALA A 86 -7.80 15.99 -8.09
CA ALA A 86 -9.16 15.79 -8.57
C ALA A 86 -9.26 14.58 -9.52
N ARG A 87 -8.18 14.27 -10.28
CA ARG A 87 -8.15 13.05 -11.09
C ARG A 87 -8.00 11.80 -10.22
N GLY A 88 -7.14 11.86 -9.21
CA GLY A 88 -6.98 10.78 -8.23
C GLY A 88 -8.26 10.49 -7.44
N HIS A 89 -9.00 11.53 -7.03
CA HIS A 89 -10.18 11.37 -6.17
C HIS A 89 -11.49 11.16 -6.97
N TYR A 90 -11.76 11.98 -8.00
CA TYR A 90 -13.09 12.02 -8.61
C TYR A 90 -13.22 11.22 -9.92
N THR A 91 -12.14 10.98 -10.66
CA THR A 91 -12.23 10.39 -12.01
C THR A 91 -11.51 9.06 -12.14
N VAL A 92 -10.18 9.07 -12.15
CA VAL A 92 -9.35 7.89 -12.39
C VAL A 92 -9.42 6.95 -11.18
N GLY A 93 -9.27 7.48 -9.97
CA GLY A 93 -9.31 6.65 -8.76
C GLY A 93 -10.64 5.94 -8.54
N LYS A 94 -11.77 6.54 -8.96
CA LYS A 94 -13.08 5.85 -8.91
C LYS A 94 -13.15 4.59 -9.78
N LYS A 95 -12.33 4.48 -10.83
CA LYS A 95 -12.26 3.27 -11.65
C LYS A 95 -11.49 2.14 -10.95
N VAL A 96 -10.61 2.49 -10.01
CA VAL A 96 -9.67 1.56 -9.34
C VAL A 96 -10.09 1.26 -7.89
N ILE A 97 -10.92 2.09 -7.27
CA ILE A 97 -11.32 1.93 -5.87
C ILE A 97 -12.07 0.63 -5.58
N GLU A 98 -12.97 0.21 -6.48
CA GLU A 98 -13.77 -1.00 -6.28
C GLU A 98 -12.93 -2.29 -6.21
N PRO A 99 -12.03 -2.57 -7.17
CA PRO A 99 -11.15 -3.74 -7.06
C PRO A 99 -10.19 -3.65 -5.87
N VAL A 100 -9.79 -2.44 -5.46
CA VAL A 100 -8.95 -2.23 -4.27
C VAL A 100 -9.71 -2.61 -3.00
N LEU A 101 -10.93 -2.10 -2.81
CA LEU A 101 -11.75 -2.43 -1.65
C LEU A 101 -12.07 -3.93 -1.58
N GLU A 102 -12.36 -4.56 -2.72
CA GLU A 102 -12.59 -6.01 -2.79
C GLU A 102 -11.37 -6.81 -2.33
N GLN A 103 -10.15 -6.42 -2.71
CA GLN A 103 -8.94 -7.07 -2.21
C GLN A 103 -8.73 -6.81 -0.71
N ILE A 104 -8.99 -5.60 -0.23
CA ILE A 104 -8.90 -5.28 1.20
C ILE A 104 -9.86 -6.15 2.02
N ARG A 105 -11.11 -6.33 1.56
CA ARG A 105 -12.08 -7.22 2.21
C ARG A 105 -11.57 -8.65 2.28
N ARG A 106 -11.07 -9.20 1.17
CA ARG A 106 -10.49 -10.56 1.14
C ARG A 106 -9.32 -10.71 2.11
N MET A 107 -8.46 -9.70 2.18
CA MET A 107 -7.34 -9.71 3.12
C MET A 107 -7.80 -9.61 4.57
N ALA A 108 -8.83 -8.81 4.84
CA ALA A 108 -9.44 -8.67 6.17
C ALA A 108 -10.14 -9.96 6.62
N ASP A 109 -10.83 -10.65 5.71
CA ASP A 109 -11.49 -11.94 5.98
C ASP A 109 -10.46 -13.06 6.27
N ASN A 110 -9.27 -12.97 5.67
CA ASN A 110 -8.14 -13.87 5.93
C ASN A 110 -7.37 -13.55 7.24
N CYS A 111 -7.86 -12.61 8.06
CA CYS A 111 -7.28 -12.27 9.36
C CYS A 111 -8.20 -12.72 10.49
N GLU A 112 -7.67 -13.48 11.46
CA GLU A 112 -8.43 -13.91 12.64
C GLU A 112 -8.84 -12.74 13.56
N GLY A 113 -8.13 -11.60 13.45
CA GLY A 113 -8.44 -10.38 14.18
C GLY A 113 -7.74 -9.16 13.60
N LEU A 114 -8.31 -8.56 12.56
CA LEU A 114 -7.76 -7.33 11.96
C LEU A 114 -7.69 -6.21 13.02
N GLN A 115 -6.48 -5.74 13.33
CA GLN A 115 -6.26 -4.62 14.28
C GLN A 115 -6.50 -3.27 13.60
N GLY A 116 -6.05 -3.11 12.36
CA GLY A 116 -6.12 -1.85 11.65
C GLY A 116 -5.41 -1.87 10.30
N PHE A 117 -5.31 -0.69 9.70
CA PHE A 117 -4.64 -0.46 8.41
C PHE A 117 -3.44 0.48 8.60
N LEU A 118 -2.34 0.14 7.94
CA LEU A 118 -1.19 1.02 7.77
C LEU A 118 -1.20 1.54 6.34
N ILE A 119 -1.37 2.84 6.17
CA ILE A 119 -1.59 3.47 4.86
C ILE A 119 -0.39 4.35 4.53
N PHE A 120 0.36 3.95 3.51
CA PHE A 120 1.54 4.66 3.04
C PHE A 120 1.19 5.40 1.76
N HIS A 121 1.29 6.72 1.77
CA HIS A 121 1.00 7.54 0.59
C HIS A 121 1.88 8.80 0.56
N SER A 122 1.90 9.51 -0.56
CA SER A 122 2.61 10.78 -0.70
C SER A 122 1.62 11.93 -0.77
N PHE A 123 1.90 13.04 -0.05
CA PHE A 123 1.07 14.25 -0.15
C PHE A 123 1.29 15.01 -1.46
N GLY A 124 2.47 14.89 -2.06
CA GLY A 124 2.83 15.60 -3.28
C GLY A 124 2.23 15.03 -4.57
N GLY A 125 1.94 13.72 -4.61
CA GLY A 125 1.47 13.03 -5.81
C GLY A 125 -0.05 13.06 -5.98
N GLY A 126 -0.54 13.05 -7.22
CA GLY A 126 -1.98 13.03 -7.53
C GLY A 126 -2.67 11.73 -7.10
N THR A 127 -1.98 10.60 -7.25
CA THR A 127 -2.43 9.29 -6.75
C THR A 127 -2.38 9.25 -5.22
N GLY A 128 -1.22 9.55 -4.63
CA GLY A 128 -1.02 9.49 -3.17
C GLY A 128 -1.97 10.39 -2.38
N SER A 129 -2.22 11.61 -2.85
CA SER A 129 -3.17 12.54 -2.20
C SER A 129 -4.62 12.22 -2.55
N GLY A 130 -4.97 12.21 -3.84
CA GLY A 130 -6.34 12.09 -4.32
C GLY A 130 -6.95 10.71 -4.10
N PHE A 131 -6.27 9.66 -4.55
CA PHE A 131 -6.73 8.29 -4.35
C PHE A 131 -6.60 7.87 -2.88
N GLY A 132 -5.54 8.31 -2.18
CA GLY A 132 -5.38 8.07 -0.75
C GLY A 132 -6.56 8.60 0.07
N SER A 133 -6.99 9.84 -0.18
CA SER A 133 -8.18 10.41 0.48
C SER A 133 -9.46 9.63 0.18
N LEU A 134 -9.66 9.25 -1.09
CA LEU A 134 -10.83 8.45 -1.49
C LEU A 134 -10.85 7.09 -0.80
N LEU A 135 -9.68 6.45 -0.65
CA LEU A 135 -9.55 5.17 0.02
C LEU A 135 -9.89 5.29 1.51
N MET A 136 -9.44 6.35 2.16
CA MET A 136 -9.75 6.63 3.56
C MET A 136 -11.26 6.76 3.80
N ASP A 137 -11.96 7.57 2.99
CA ASP A 137 -13.41 7.73 3.11
C ASP A 137 -14.15 6.39 3.03
N ARG A 138 -13.68 5.47 2.20
CA ARG A 138 -14.26 4.15 2.01
C ARG A 138 -13.92 3.19 3.15
N LEU A 139 -12.68 3.22 3.63
CA LEU A 139 -12.27 2.45 4.81
C LEU A 139 -13.00 2.91 6.08
N ASP A 140 -13.28 4.20 6.21
CA ASP A 140 -14.07 4.74 7.32
C ASP A 140 -15.51 4.26 7.28
N ALA A 141 -16.11 4.21 6.08
CA ALA A 141 -17.47 3.71 5.90
C ALA A 141 -17.61 2.21 6.23
N GLU A 142 -16.64 1.37 5.85
CA GLU A 142 -16.71 -0.09 6.01
C GLU A 142 -16.07 -0.59 7.31
N PHE A 143 -14.95 -0.02 7.70
CA PHE A 143 -14.10 -0.46 8.81
C PHE A 143 -13.96 0.62 9.90
N GLY A 144 -14.95 1.48 10.10
CA GLY A 144 -14.89 2.63 11.02
C GLY A 144 -14.48 2.34 12.48
N LYS A 145 -14.58 1.08 12.94
CA LYS A 145 -14.12 0.65 14.29
C LYS A 145 -12.64 0.23 14.34
N LYS A 146 -11.95 0.15 13.20
CA LYS A 146 -10.56 -0.30 13.10
C LYS A 146 -9.62 0.91 13.08
N SER A 147 -8.44 0.74 13.67
CA SER A 147 -7.41 1.78 13.68
C SER A 147 -6.86 2.00 12.27
N LYS A 148 -6.61 3.25 11.90
CA LYS A 148 -5.99 3.63 10.62
C LYS A 148 -4.80 4.52 10.96
N LEU A 149 -3.60 4.08 10.59
CA LEU A 149 -2.37 4.85 10.77
C LEU A 149 -1.86 5.25 9.40
N GLU A 150 -1.72 6.56 9.19
CA GLU A 150 -1.20 7.12 7.96
C GLU A 150 0.28 7.46 8.09
N PHE A 151 1.06 7.00 7.12
CA PHE A 151 2.46 7.37 6.94
C PHE A 151 2.60 8.11 5.63
N SER A 152 2.50 9.43 5.74
CA SER A 152 2.48 10.31 4.58
C SER A 152 3.86 10.95 4.38
N VAL A 153 4.45 10.79 3.20
CA VAL A 153 5.72 11.45 2.87
C VAL A 153 5.44 12.91 2.55
N TYR A 154 5.90 13.81 3.43
CA TYR A 154 5.77 15.25 3.22
C TYR A 154 6.77 15.74 2.15
N PRO A 155 6.33 16.50 1.15
CA PRO A 155 7.23 17.04 0.13
C PRO A 155 8.23 18.02 0.75
N ALA A 156 9.53 17.80 0.52
CA ALA A 156 10.57 18.72 0.93
C ALA A 156 10.97 19.61 -0.27
N PRO A 157 11.09 20.95 -0.12
CA PRO A 157 11.39 21.88 -1.22
C PRO A 157 12.68 21.60 -2.00
N ARG A 158 13.59 20.79 -1.44
CA ARG A 158 14.87 20.39 -2.04
C ARG A 158 14.78 19.18 -2.98
N ILE A 159 13.69 18.42 -2.94
CA ILE A 159 13.48 17.16 -3.70
C ILE A 159 12.17 17.23 -4.53
N ALA A 160 11.42 18.32 -4.41
CA ALA A 160 10.13 18.54 -5.09
C ALA A 160 10.25 18.47 -6.61
N THR A 161 9.48 17.58 -7.24
CA THR A 161 9.39 17.45 -8.70
C THR A 161 8.20 18.22 -9.30
N ALA A 162 7.29 18.75 -8.47
CA ALA A 162 6.15 19.54 -8.91
C ALA A 162 5.88 20.80 -8.06
N VAL A 163 5.64 21.93 -8.73
CA VAL A 163 5.41 23.24 -8.11
C VAL A 163 4.05 23.35 -7.38
N VAL A 164 3.18 22.33 -7.49
CA VAL A 164 1.80 22.30 -6.95
C VAL A 164 1.65 21.52 -5.63
N GLU A 165 2.73 20.96 -5.12
CA GLU A 165 2.78 20.16 -3.88
C GLU A 165 2.19 20.82 -2.61
N PRO A 166 2.24 22.16 -2.42
CA PRO A 166 1.62 22.80 -1.25
C PRO A 166 0.09 22.72 -1.27
N TYR A 167 -0.54 22.79 -2.45
CA TYR A 167 -2.01 22.76 -2.56
C TYR A 167 -2.57 21.36 -2.25
N ASN A 168 -1.90 20.32 -2.74
CA ASN A 168 -2.30 18.93 -2.49
C ASN A 168 -2.20 18.57 -1.00
N SER A 169 -1.18 19.08 -0.30
CA SER A 169 -1.00 18.86 1.14
C SER A 169 -2.14 19.44 1.98
N ILE A 170 -2.59 20.67 1.67
CA ILE A 170 -3.69 21.33 2.39
C ILE A 170 -5.03 20.63 2.17
N LEU A 171 -5.34 20.25 0.92
CA LEU A 171 -6.59 19.56 0.60
C LEU A 171 -6.67 18.16 1.22
N THR A 172 -5.56 17.43 1.25
CA THR A 172 -5.52 16.11 1.90
C THR A 172 -5.76 16.24 3.41
N THR A 173 -5.10 17.20 4.07
CA THR A 173 -5.26 17.40 5.53
C THR A 173 -6.69 17.81 5.92
N HIS A 174 -7.38 18.59 5.07
CA HIS A 174 -8.76 18.99 5.33
C HIS A 174 -9.78 17.84 5.17
N THR A 175 -9.44 16.80 4.41
CA THR A 175 -10.35 15.65 4.18
C THR A 175 -10.14 14.54 5.22
N THR A 176 -8.96 14.49 5.85
CA THR A 176 -8.60 13.49 6.88
C THR A 176 -9.05 13.87 8.31
N LEU A 177 -9.55 15.11 8.53
CA LEU A 177 -9.98 15.62 9.85
C LEU A 177 -11.47 15.39 10.13
#